data_AF-A0A8B7BUC4-F1
#
_entry.id   AF-A0A8B7BUC4-F1
#
_cell.length_a   1.000
_cell.length_b   1.000
_cell.length_c   1.000
_cell.angle_alpha   90.00
_cell.angle_beta   90.00
_cell.angle_gamma   90.00
#
_symmetry.space_group_name_H-M   'P 1'
#
loop_
_entity.id
_entity.type
_entity.pdbx_description
1 polymer ?
#
loop_
_entity_poly.entity_id
_entity_poly.type
_entity_poly.pdbx_seq_one_letter_code
_entity_poly.pdbx_strand_id
1 'polypeptide(L)'
;MRSPPSHSPNSSSYRKDKLPLPASDLLPAELWIDDAGALDADRLARTLAGIKAKGLRPDLLGSIVSHYASRWLPEMATGRAAEPSPAPESPTAAWLKKRFLVETLVGVLPPEKDAVPCDFLLRLLRTASMVGAAAGCIGELEARAGRQLDQASLREVMIPAFSHTCRTLLDVGLMLRLVRQFVGAEECPAAVARSGAAAMAKVAKLADAYLAEAALDAGLAVAEFEELARAVPAHARATDDGLYRAVDTYIKAHPNTIKQERKALCRLIDARKLSSEASLHAAQNERLPVRSVIQVLFSEHCKLNGLAEWSASFAGLRSPNPALELPGRVPSRREVLAQQHEMRKLREDVARLQVQCHALQAQVDRLFLEKRKKGFFRWGSFLFRSADVVDKAEDHDVGAGRRTPMDAKKGRLPQGKGTPPKWRNSMS
;
A
#
# COMPACT_ATOMS: atom_id res chain seq x y z
N MET A 1 -20.26 69.13 -42.03
CA MET A 1 -21.71 69.40 -42.17
C MET A 1 -22.47 68.09 -41.98
N ARG A 2 -23.65 68.16 -41.33
CA ARG A 2 -24.73 67.14 -41.22
C ARG A 2 -24.46 65.81 -40.45
N SER A 3 -25.35 65.61 -39.47
CA SER A 3 -25.82 64.37 -38.82
C SER A 3 -27.33 64.59 -38.51
N PRO A 4 -28.11 63.65 -37.93
CA PRO A 4 -28.10 62.18 -37.96
C PRO A 4 -29.09 61.71 -39.08
N PRO A 5 -30.16 60.86 -38.96
CA PRO A 5 -30.68 59.96 -37.88
C PRO A 5 -29.91 58.62 -37.80
N SER A 6 -30.12 57.64 -36.91
CA SER A 6 -31.03 57.35 -35.77
C SER A 6 -32.44 56.78 -36.02
N HIS A 7 -32.57 55.44 -36.02
CA HIS A 7 -33.75 54.70 -35.51
C HIS A 7 -33.34 53.31 -34.94
N SER A 8 -33.72 53.06 -33.69
CA SER A 8 -33.72 51.75 -32.98
C SER A 8 -35.17 51.17 -33.01
N PRO A 9 -35.59 50.11 -32.26
CA PRO A 9 -34.87 49.13 -31.41
C PRO A 9 -35.37 47.64 -31.53
N ASN A 10 -34.78 46.73 -30.73
CA ASN A 10 -35.33 45.41 -30.26
C ASN A 10 -35.69 44.32 -31.31
N SER A 11 -35.57 43.01 -31.08
CA SER A 11 -35.74 42.22 -29.85
C SER A 11 -35.18 40.77 -29.95
N SER A 12 -35.21 40.07 -28.83
CA SER A 12 -35.35 38.61 -28.66
C SER A 12 -34.34 37.62 -29.29
N SER A 13 -33.42 37.16 -28.45
CA SER A 13 -33.24 35.74 -28.09
C SER A 13 -33.93 34.69 -28.98
N TYR A 14 -33.15 33.91 -29.72
CA TYR A 14 -33.36 32.47 -29.87
C TYR A 14 -32.03 31.71 -29.77
N ARG A 15 -31.98 30.72 -28.87
CA ARG A 15 -30.87 29.77 -28.79
C ARG A 15 -30.83 28.94 -30.07
N LYS A 16 -29.68 28.87 -30.74
CA LYS A 16 -29.40 27.78 -31.68
C LYS A 16 -28.70 26.67 -30.90
N ASP A 17 -29.50 25.71 -30.44
CA ASP A 17 -28.97 24.46 -29.90
C ASP A 17 -28.15 23.77 -31.00
N LYS A 18 -26.92 23.39 -30.66
CA LYS A 18 -26.06 22.63 -31.58
C LYS A 18 -26.57 21.20 -31.64
N LEU A 19 -27.31 20.85 -32.69
CA LEU A 19 -27.52 19.46 -33.06
C LEU A 19 -26.15 18.79 -33.30
N PRO A 20 -25.85 17.66 -32.66
CA PRO A 20 -24.73 16.81 -33.07
C PRO A 20 -25.00 16.22 -34.45
N LEU A 21 -23.97 16.14 -35.29
CA LEU A 21 -24.02 15.42 -36.56
C LEU A 21 -24.26 13.91 -36.30
N PRO A 22 -24.95 13.19 -37.20
CA PRO A 22 -25.37 11.82 -36.95
C PRO A 22 -24.17 10.89 -36.81
N ALA A 23 -24.18 10.08 -35.74
CA ALA A 23 -23.24 8.99 -35.54
C ALA A 23 -23.60 7.83 -36.48
N SER A 24 -23.12 7.88 -37.71
CA SER A 24 -23.34 6.86 -38.74
C SER A 24 -22.13 6.82 -39.68
N ASP A 25 -21.07 6.14 -39.24
CA ASP A 25 -19.91 5.70 -40.05
C ASP A 25 -18.84 4.96 -39.21
N LEU A 26 -18.96 4.98 -37.87
CA LEU A 26 -18.28 4.02 -36.99
C LEU A 26 -19.30 2.98 -36.53
N LEU A 27 -19.30 1.81 -37.20
CA LEU A 27 -19.70 0.45 -36.77
C LEU A 27 -20.13 -0.35 -38.02
N PRO A 28 -19.55 -1.54 -38.22
CA PRO A 28 -20.36 -2.73 -37.96
C PRO A 28 -19.63 -3.69 -37.01
N ALA A 29 -19.75 -3.45 -35.69
CA ALA A 29 -19.18 -4.32 -34.64
C ALA A 29 -20.24 -4.89 -33.67
N GLU A 30 -21.48 -5.03 -34.14
CA GLU A 30 -22.61 -5.63 -33.40
C GLU A 30 -23.00 -7.04 -33.94
N LEU A 31 -22.17 -7.65 -34.79
CA LEU A 31 -22.49 -8.95 -35.40
C LEU A 31 -21.45 -10.04 -35.07
N TRP A 32 -21.99 -11.14 -34.53
CA TRP A 32 -21.39 -12.47 -34.32
C TRP A 32 -20.60 -12.63 -33.02
N ILE A 33 -21.34 -12.48 -31.93
CA ILE A 33 -21.09 -13.08 -30.63
C ILE A 33 -22.23 -14.07 -30.38
N ASP A 34 -22.11 -15.26 -30.93
CA ASP A 34 -22.56 -16.53 -30.32
C ASP A 34 -21.95 -17.68 -31.14
N ASP A 35 -21.79 -18.83 -30.49
CA ASP A 35 -21.37 -20.12 -31.06
C ASP A 35 -20.03 -20.18 -31.82
N ALA A 36 -18.92 -20.40 -31.09
CA ALA A 36 -17.91 -21.43 -31.41
C ALA A 36 -16.69 -21.35 -30.47
N GLY A 37 -16.74 -22.06 -29.33
CA GLY A 37 -15.72 -22.00 -28.27
C GLY A 37 -14.27 -22.36 -28.67
N ALA A 38 -14.02 -22.98 -29.82
CA ALA A 38 -12.67 -23.30 -30.31
C ALA A 38 -12.15 -22.37 -31.42
N LEU A 39 -13.03 -21.80 -32.25
CA LEU A 39 -12.65 -20.96 -33.42
C LEU A 39 -12.16 -19.55 -33.06
N ASP A 40 -12.33 -19.14 -31.80
CA ASP A 40 -12.13 -17.74 -31.39
C ASP A 40 -10.66 -17.36 -31.14
N ALA A 41 -9.80 -18.29 -30.73
CA ALA A 41 -8.40 -17.96 -30.42
C ALA A 41 -7.60 -17.55 -31.67
N ASP A 42 -7.76 -18.28 -32.78
CA ASP A 42 -7.15 -17.92 -34.07
C ASP A 42 -7.82 -16.71 -34.73
N ARG A 43 -9.12 -16.48 -34.47
CA ARG A 43 -9.83 -15.27 -34.92
C ARG A 43 -9.32 -14.05 -34.14
N LEU A 44 -9.10 -14.18 -32.83
CA LEU A 44 -8.50 -13.18 -31.97
C LEU A 44 -7.03 -12.90 -32.37
N ALA A 45 -6.22 -13.94 -32.59
CA ALA A 45 -4.85 -13.78 -33.09
C ALA A 45 -4.81 -13.01 -34.42
N ARG A 46 -5.67 -13.36 -35.39
CA ARG A 46 -5.76 -12.67 -36.70
C ARG A 46 -6.31 -11.25 -36.60
N THR A 47 -7.34 -11.00 -35.78
CA THR A 47 -7.87 -9.64 -35.59
C THR A 47 -6.85 -8.75 -34.88
N LEU A 48 -6.20 -9.23 -33.82
CA LEU A 48 -5.14 -8.52 -33.13
C LEU A 48 -3.91 -8.28 -34.02
N ALA A 49 -3.50 -9.24 -34.83
CA ALA A 49 -2.44 -9.06 -35.83
C ALA A 49 -2.83 -8.01 -36.89
N GLY A 50 -4.08 -8.03 -37.38
CA GLY A 50 -4.60 -7.03 -38.31
C GLY A 50 -4.74 -5.63 -37.69
N ILE A 51 -5.04 -5.53 -36.39
CA ILE A 51 -5.07 -4.29 -35.60
C ILE A 51 -3.63 -3.76 -35.45
N LYS A 52 -2.65 -4.61 -35.14
CA LYS A 52 -1.22 -4.26 -35.06
C LYS A 52 -0.67 -3.79 -36.42
N ALA A 53 -1.01 -4.47 -37.51
CA ALA A 53 -0.60 -4.12 -38.87
C ALA A 53 -1.19 -2.78 -39.38
N LYS A 54 -2.29 -2.30 -38.80
CA LYS A 54 -2.89 -1.00 -39.13
C LYS A 54 -2.17 0.20 -38.50
N GLY A 55 -1.12 0.00 -37.71
CA GLY A 55 -0.34 1.11 -37.14
C GLY A 55 -1.11 2.00 -36.16
N LEU A 56 -2.02 1.41 -35.38
CA LEU A 56 -2.79 2.14 -34.37
C LEU A 56 -1.89 2.69 -33.26
N ARG A 57 -2.32 3.79 -32.62
CA ARG A 57 -1.66 4.35 -31.44
C ARG A 57 -1.47 3.28 -30.35
N PRO A 58 -0.31 3.24 -29.67
CA PRO A 58 -0.01 2.18 -28.71
C PRO A 58 -0.99 2.18 -27.52
N ASP A 59 -1.38 3.34 -26.98
CA ASP A 59 -2.36 3.45 -25.89
C ASP A 59 -3.76 2.92 -26.28
N LEU A 60 -4.17 3.12 -27.54
CA LEU A 60 -5.45 2.60 -28.04
C LEU A 60 -5.36 1.08 -28.27
N LEU A 61 -4.25 0.59 -28.83
CA LEU A 61 -3.97 -0.84 -28.96
C LEU A 61 -3.97 -1.51 -27.58
N GLY A 62 -3.27 -0.92 -26.60
CA GLY A 62 -3.24 -1.40 -25.22
C GLY A 62 -4.64 -1.45 -24.58
N SER A 63 -5.42 -0.38 -24.73
CA SER A 63 -6.81 -0.33 -24.25
C SER A 63 -7.70 -1.42 -24.87
N ILE A 64 -7.59 -1.64 -26.18
CA ILE A 64 -8.30 -2.70 -26.91
C ILE A 64 -7.87 -4.08 -26.39
N VAL A 65 -6.56 -4.34 -26.33
CA VAL A 65 -6.01 -5.62 -25.84
C VAL A 65 -6.45 -5.89 -24.40
N SER A 66 -6.40 -4.90 -23.52
CA SER A 66 -6.85 -5.04 -22.13
C SER A 66 -8.35 -5.31 -22.01
N HIS A 67 -9.18 -4.66 -22.84
CA HIS A 67 -10.62 -4.93 -22.88
C HIS A 67 -10.91 -6.36 -23.35
N TYR A 68 -10.32 -6.81 -24.46
CA TYR A 68 -10.47 -8.19 -24.94
C TYR A 68 -9.95 -9.20 -23.93
N ALA A 69 -8.79 -8.97 -23.32
CA ALA A 69 -8.25 -9.86 -22.30
C ALA A 69 -9.20 -10.01 -21.10
N SER A 70 -9.83 -8.94 -20.62
CA SER A 70 -10.80 -9.00 -19.51
C SER A 70 -12.06 -9.83 -19.81
N ARG A 71 -12.40 -9.99 -21.09
CA ARG A 71 -13.53 -10.81 -21.56
C ARG A 71 -13.16 -12.28 -21.69
N TRP A 72 -11.93 -12.58 -22.11
CA TRP A 72 -11.46 -13.94 -22.35
C TRP A 72 -10.76 -14.60 -21.17
N LEU A 73 -10.25 -13.80 -20.22
CA LEU A 73 -9.59 -14.23 -19.00
C LEU A 73 -10.32 -13.57 -17.80
N PRO A 74 -11.21 -14.29 -17.10
CA PRO A 74 -11.92 -13.76 -15.93
C PRO A 74 -11.01 -13.18 -14.83
N GLU A 75 -9.81 -13.75 -14.67
CA GLU A 75 -8.77 -13.25 -13.76
C GLU A 75 -8.29 -11.82 -14.09
N MET A 76 -8.53 -11.35 -15.32
CA MET A 76 -8.22 -10.01 -15.78
C MET A 76 -9.39 -9.01 -15.63
N ALA A 77 -10.52 -9.43 -15.09
CA ALA A 77 -11.62 -8.54 -14.73
C ALA A 77 -11.46 -7.99 -13.30
N THR A 78 -11.41 -6.66 -13.15
CA THR A 78 -11.44 -6.01 -11.83
C THR A 78 -12.86 -5.97 -11.26
N GLY A 79 -13.34 -7.10 -10.74
CA GLY A 79 -14.56 -7.13 -9.92
C GLY A 79 -15.88 -7.46 -10.62
N ARG A 80 -15.85 -8.18 -11.75
CA ARG A 80 -17.06 -8.83 -12.30
C ARG A 80 -16.91 -10.34 -12.18
N ALA A 81 -17.91 -11.02 -11.63
CA ALA A 81 -18.00 -12.47 -11.78
C ALA A 81 -18.12 -12.78 -13.28
N ALA A 82 -17.44 -13.81 -13.75
CA ALA A 82 -17.63 -14.28 -15.11
C ALA A 82 -19.04 -14.85 -15.25
N GLU A 83 -19.70 -14.54 -16.38
CA GLU A 83 -20.78 -15.39 -16.86
C GLU A 83 -20.23 -16.81 -17.03
N PRO A 84 -21.00 -17.86 -16.62
CA PRO A 84 -20.51 -19.23 -16.71
C PRO A 84 -20.31 -19.62 -18.18
N SER A 85 -19.04 -19.75 -18.57
CA SER A 85 -18.67 -20.39 -19.84
C SER A 85 -19.32 -21.77 -19.92
N PRO A 86 -19.83 -22.21 -21.09
CA PRO A 86 -20.25 -23.59 -21.29
C PRO A 86 -19.12 -24.56 -20.89
N ALA A 87 -19.53 -25.73 -20.43
CA ALA A 87 -18.65 -26.71 -19.80
C ALA A 87 -17.44 -27.05 -20.71
N PRO A 88 -16.21 -27.06 -20.18
CA PRO A 88 -15.03 -27.28 -21.01
C PRO A 88 -14.96 -28.72 -21.52
N GLU A 89 -14.74 -28.85 -22.82
CA GLU A 89 -13.99 -30.00 -23.36
C GLU A 89 -12.69 -30.13 -22.58
N SER A 90 -12.44 -31.28 -21.95
CA SER A 90 -11.25 -31.69 -21.17
C SER A 90 -10.47 -30.59 -20.40
N PRO A 91 -10.26 -30.70 -19.07
CA PRO A 91 -9.53 -29.68 -18.31
C PRO A 91 -8.14 -29.35 -18.87
N THR A 92 -7.47 -30.31 -19.52
CA THR A 92 -6.21 -30.11 -20.24
C THR A 92 -6.35 -29.22 -21.48
N ALA A 93 -7.42 -29.40 -22.28
CA ALA A 93 -7.67 -28.58 -23.47
C ALA A 93 -8.03 -27.14 -23.10
N ALA A 94 -8.85 -26.94 -22.06
CA ALA A 94 -9.14 -25.62 -21.50
C ALA A 94 -7.85 -24.91 -21.02
N TRP A 95 -6.95 -25.62 -20.33
CA TRP A 95 -5.66 -25.09 -19.90
C TRP A 95 -4.74 -24.72 -21.08
N LEU A 96 -4.60 -25.60 -22.08
CA LEU A 96 -3.82 -25.34 -23.29
C LEU A 96 -4.34 -24.13 -24.07
N LYS A 97 -5.66 -24.03 -24.27
CA LYS A 97 -6.29 -22.88 -24.92
C LYS A 97 -6.01 -21.58 -24.16
N LYS A 98 -6.10 -21.61 -22.82
CA LYS A 98 -5.80 -20.45 -21.97
C LYS A 98 -4.35 -20.02 -22.06
N ARG A 99 -3.41 -20.98 -22.09
CA ARG A 99 -1.98 -20.72 -22.31
C ARG A 99 -1.73 -20.06 -23.67
N PHE A 100 -2.26 -20.63 -24.75
CA PHE A 100 -2.12 -20.08 -26.11
C PHE A 100 -2.68 -18.65 -26.21
N LEU A 101 -3.83 -18.38 -25.58
CA LEU A 101 -4.40 -17.03 -25.52
C LEU A 101 -3.47 -16.05 -24.80
N VAL A 102 -2.87 -16.42 -23.67
CA VAL A 102 -1.93 -15.56 -22.94
C VAL A 102 -0.69 -15.27 -23.78
N GLU A 103 -0.08 -16.29 -24.38
CA GLU A 103 1.11 -16.13 -25.25
C GLU A 103 0.78 -15.24 -26.47
N THR A 104 -0.41 -15.39 -27.06
CA THR A 104 -0.92 -14.53 -28.15
C THR A 104 -1.10 -13.08 -27.70
N LEU A 105 -1.71 -12.84 -26.53
CA LEU A 105 -1.90 -11.49 -25.99
C LEU A 105 -0.54 -10.80 -25.79
N VAL A 106 0.45 -11.48 -25.21
CA VAL A 106 1.80 -10.94 -25.00
C VAL A 106 2.45 -10.49 -26.31
N GLY A 107 2.44 -11.34 -27.34
CA GLY A 107 3.02 -11.01 -28.66
C GLY A 107 2.35 -9.83 -29.39
N VAL A 108 1.15 -9.45 -28.98
CA VAL A 108 0.40 -8.30 -29.53
C VAL A 108 0.67 -7.00 -28.75
N LEU A 109 1.02 -7.07 -27.45
CA LEU A 109 1.13 -5.89 -26.59
C LEU A 109 2.07 -4.81 -27.18
N PRO A 110 1.66 -3.52 -27.19
CA PRO A 110 2.50 -2.42 -27.65
C PRO A 110 3.80 -2.37 -26.83
N PRO A 111 5.00 -2.33 -27.44
CA PRO A 111 6.28 -2.37 -26.70
C PRO A 111 6.58 -1.11 -25.87
N GLU A 112 5.88 -0.02 -26.16
CA GLU A 112 6.04 1.29 -25.52
C GLU A 112 5.71 1.24 -24.02
N LYS A 113 6.46 2.00 -23.21
CA LYS A 113 6.14 2.21 -21.79
C LYS A 113 4.82 2.96 -21.65
N ASP A 114 4.06 2.69 -20.59
CA ASP A 114 2.79 3.34 -20.23
C ASP A 114 1.61 3.13 -21.22
N ALA A 115 1.82 2.50 -22.38
CA ALA A 115 0.77 2.12 -23.32
C ALA A 115 -0.24 1.11 -22.75
N VAL A 116 0.16 0.37 -21.70
CA VAL A 116 -0.65 -0.60 -20.97
C VAL A 116 -0.39 -0.44 -19.47
N PRO A 117 -1.43 -0.39 -18.60
CA PRO A 117 -1.23 -0.20 -17.15
C PRO A 117 -0.40 -1.31 -16.48
N CYS A 118 0.43 -0.95 -15.50
CA CYS A 118 1.28 -1.92 -14.78
C CYS A 118 0.45 -3.03 -14.10
N ASP A 119 -0.66 -2.69 -13.45
CA ASP A 119 -1.59 -3.65 -12.84
C ASP A 119 -2.25 -4.59 -13.86
N PHE A 120 -2.31 -4.24 -15.15
CA PHE A 120 -2.73 -5.19 -16.19
C PHE A 120 -1.60 -6.16 -16.52
N LEU A 121 -0.37 -5.68 -16.70
CA LEU A 121 0.80 -6.51 -16.97
C LEU A 121 1.05 -7.52 -15.84
N LEU A 122 0.91 -7.09 -14.59
CA LEU A 122 1.08 -7.96 -13.41
C LEU A 122 -0.01 -9.03 -13.30
N ARG A 123 -1.26 -8.70 -13.63
CA ARG A 123 -2.34 -9.71 -13.71
C ARG A 123 -2.11 -10.70 -14.85
N LEU A 124 -1.64 -10.23 -16.01
CA LEU A 124 -1.31 -11.10 -17.14
C LEU A 124 -0.11 -12.00 -16.80
N LEU A 125 0.88 -11.49 -16.08
CA LEU A 125 2.03 -12.24 -15.57
C LEU A 125 1.59 -13.30 -14.56
N ARG A 126 0.72 -12.97 -13.61
CA ARG A 126 0.11 -13.94 -12.69
C ARG A 126 -0.56 -15.09 -13.45
N THR A 127 -1.40 -14.76 -14.44
CA THR A 127 -2.06 -15.78 -15.25
C THR A 127 -1.06 -16.57 -16.12
N ALA A 128 -0.03 -15.92 -16.68
CA ALA A 128 1.03 -16.56 -17.48
C ALA A 128 1.84 -17.58 -16.68
N SER A 129 2.25 -17.23 -15.47
CA SER A 129 2.94 -18.15 -14.55
C SER A 129 2.05 -19.32 -14.14
N MET A 130 0.77 -19.07 -13.87
CA MET A 130 -0.19 -20.11 -13.50
C MET A 130 -0.46 -21.12 -14.64
N VAL A 131 -0.46 -20.68 -15.90
CA VAL A 131 -0.66 -21.54 -17.08
C VAL A 131 0.64 -22.07 -17.68
N GLY A 132 1.79 -21.89 -17.00
CA GLY A 132 3.09 -22.37 -17.49
C GLY A 132 3.42 -21.89 -18.91
N ALA A 133 3.15 -20.61 -19.20
CA ALA A 133 3.45 -19.99 -20.48
C ALA A 133 4.96 -20.03 -20.81
N ALA A 134 5.30 -19.90 -22.09
CA ALA A 134 6.68 -19.90 -22.55
C ALA A 134 7.55 -18.87 -21.77
N ALA A 135 8.77 -19.26 -21.39
CA ALA A 135 9.65 -18.44 -20.56
C ALA A 135 9.95 -17.06 -21.18
N GLY A 136 9.97 -16.95 -22.51
CA GLY A 136 10.10 -15.66 -23.21
C GLY A 136 8.90 -14.73 -22.97
N CYS A 137 7.67 -15.25 -22.91
CA CYS A 137 6.47 -14.46 -22.60
C CYS A 137 6.46 -13.98 -21.15
N ILE A 138 6.89 -14.84 -20.21
CA ILE A 138 7.05 -14.48 -18.79
C ILE A 138 8.13 -13.40 -18.65
N GLY A 139 9.32 -13.61 -19.21
CA GLY A 139 10.42 -12.64 -19.17
C GLY A 139 10.09 -11.30 -19.84
N GLU A 140 9.30 -11.30 -20.92
CA GLU A 140 8.82 -10.07 -21.54
C GLU A 140 7.84 -9.31 -20.65
N LEU A 141 6.90 -10.01 -19.99
CA LEU A 141 5.95 -9.41 -19.04
C LEU A 141 6.66 -8.86 -17.79
N GLU A 142 7.60 -9.62 -17.22
CA GLU A 142 8.50 -9.15 -16.16
C GLU A 142 9.23 -7.88 -16.60
N ALA A 143 9.82 -7.90 -17.80
CA ALA A 143 10.58 -6.77 -18.31
C ALA A 143 9.74 -5.51 -18.52
N ARG A 144 8.50 -5.66 -18.98
CA ARG A 144 7.56 -4.55 -19.18
C ARG A 144 7.06 -4.02 -17.83
N ALA A 145 6.62 -4.88 -16.91
CA ALA A 145 6.14 -4.48 -15.58
C ALA A 145 7.25 -3.82 -14.74
N GLY A 146 8.47 -4.36 -14.77
CA GLY A 146 9.62 -3.83 -14.04
C GLY A 146 9.99 -2.39 -14.42
N ARG A 147 9.71 -1.94 -15.66
CA ARG A 147 9.98 -0.55 -16.10
C ARG A 147 8.98 0.50 -15.60
N GLN A 148 7.87 0.08 -15.00
CA GLN A 148 6.78 0.94 -14.53
C GLN A 148 6.21 0.46 -13.18
N LEU A 149 7.07 -0.16 -12.35
CA LEU A 149 6.72 -0.71 -11.05
C LEU A 149 6.23 0.36 -10.06
N ASP A 150 6.56 1.63 -10.27
CA ASP A 150 6.06 2.76 -9.49
C ASP A 150 4.55 3.05 -9.66
N GLN A 151 3.92 2.41 -10.64
CA GLN A 151 2.48 2.48 -10.90
C GLN A 151 1.73 1.25 -10.38
N ALA A 152 2.43 0.24 -9.86
CA ALA A 152 1.84 -1.01 -9.43
C ALA A 152 1.15 -0.90 -8.07
N SER A 153 0.01 -1.57 -7.91
CA SER A 153 -0.62 -1.77 -6.61
C SER A 153 -0.10 -3.03 -5.90
N LEU A 154 -0.07 -2.99 -4.57
CA LEU A 154 0.37 -4.12 -3.72
C LEU A 154 -0.37 -5.42 -4.09
N ARG A 155 -1.69 -5.32 -4.34
CA ARG A 155 -2.54 -6.46 -4.71
C ARG A 155 -2.04 -7.18 -5.96
N GLU A 156 -1.56 -6.46 -6.97
CA GLU A 156 -1.19 -7.07 -8.25
C GLU A 156 0.27 -7.55 -8.28
N VAL A 157 1.18 -6.99 -7.47
CA VAL A 157 2.53 -7.58 -7.28
C VAL A 157 2.55 -8.81 -6.38
N MET A 158 1.50 -9.06 -5.58
CA MET A 158 1.33 -10.31 -4.83
C MET A 158 0.97 -11.47 -5.77
N ILE A 159 1.98 -11.98 -6.47
CA ILE A 159 1.87 -13.10 -7.42
C ILE A 159 2.26 -14.39 -6.69
N PRO A 160 1.38 -15.42 -6.67
CA PRO A 160 1.71 -16.69 -6.04
C PRO A 160 2.88 -17.41 -6.71
N ALA A 161 3.62 -18.19 -5.93
CA ALA A 161 4.62 -19.11 -6.47
C ALA A 161 3.91 -20.36 -7.03
N PHE A 162 4.00 -20.59 -8.35
CA PHE A 162 3.35 -21.72 -9.02
C PHE A 162 4.27 -22.94 -9.21
N SER A 163 5.52 -22.91 -8.71
CA SER A 163 6.40 -24.08 -8.73
C SER A 163 6.14 -25.00 -7.54
N HIS A 164 6.09 -26.30 -7.80
CA HIS A 164 5.97 -27.37 -6.81
C HIS A 164 7.19 -27.48 -5.85
N THR A 165 8.30 -26.79 -6.15
CA THR A 165 9.49 -26.71 -5.30
C THR A 165 9.54 -25.47 -4.41
N CYS A 166 8.60 -24.54 -4.54
CA CYS A 166 8.62 -23.30 -3.76
C CYS A 166 8.21 -23.54 -2.31
N ARG A 167 8.96 -22.93 -1.39
CA ARG A 167 8.66 -22.95 0.06
C ARG A 167 7.70 -21.85 0.48
N THR A 168 7.63 -20.78 -0.30
CA THR A 168 6.80 -19.59 -0.06
C THR A 168 5.52 -19.65 -0.90
N LEU A 169 4.46 -19.01 -0.39
CA LEU A 169 3.19 -18.79 -1.07
C LEU A 169 3.31 -17.74 -2.18
N LEU A 170 4.19 -16.74 -2.00
CA LEU A 170 4.45 -15.68 -2.97
C LEU A 170 5.80 -15.90 -3.68
N ASP A 171 5.89 -15.49 -4.96
CA ASP A 171 7.15 -15.48 -5.69
C ASP A 171 7.98 -14.23 -5.34
N VAL A 172 8.69 -14.32 -4.20
CA VAL A 172 9.61 -13.27 -3.73
C VAL A 172 10.77 -13.05 -4.71
N GLY A 173 11.19 -14.10 -5.41
CA GLY A 173 12.21 -14.02 -6.46
C GLY A 173 11.75 -13.16 -7.65
N LEU A 174 10.48 -13.24 -8.04
CA LEU A 174 9.88 -12.38 -9.04
C LEU A 174 9.84 -10.92 -8.58
N MET A 175 9.36 -10.64 -7.38
CA MET A 175 9.36 -9.27 -6.84
C MET A 175 10.78 -8.67 -6.81
N LEU A 176 11.78 -9.48 -6.45
CA LEU A 176 13.18 -9.09 -6.50
C LEU A 176 13.68 -8.79 -7.92
N ARG A 177 13.30 -9.58 -8.93
CA ARG A 177 13.62 -9.28 -10.35
C ARG A 177 12.97 -7.98 -10.81
N LEU A 178 11.69 -7.77 -10.49
CA LEU A 178 10.96 -6.53 -10.83
C LEU A 178 11.60 -5.29 -10.19
N VAL A 179 11.96 -5.34 -8.90
CA VAL A 179 12.64 -4.24 -8.20
C VAL A 179 14.02 -3.96 -8.81
N ARG A 180 14.84 -5.00 -9.02
CA ARG A 180 16.17 -4.85 -9.66
C ARG A 180 16.07 -4.20 -11.04
N GLN A 181 15.07 -4.58 -11.82
CA GLN A 181 14.85 -4.01 -13.15
C GLN A 181 14.38 -2.56 -13.12
N PHE A 182 13.53 -2.19 -12.15
CA PHE A 182 13.14 -0.80 -11.96
C PHE A 182 14.35 0.08 -11.60
N VAL A 183 15.14 -0.37 -10.61
CA VAL A 183 16.32 0.37 -10.13
C VAL A 183 17.37 0.52 -11.23
N GLY A 184 17.72 -0.57 -11.93
CA GLY A 184 18.72 -0.54 -13.01
C GLY A 184 18.29 0.25 -14.26
N ALA A 185 16.99 0.50 -14.44
CA ALA A 185 16.50 1.36 -15.53
C ALA A 185 16.69 2.86 -15.23
N GLU A 186 16.58 3.28 -13.97
CA GLU A 186 16.73 4.67 -13.52
C GLU A 186 18.20 5.12 -13.38
N GLU A 187 19.16 4.17 -13.34
CA GLU A 187 20.61 4.47 -13.31
C GLU A 187 21.15 5.03 -14.65
N CYS A 188 20.33 5.07 -15.71
CA CYS A 188 20.69 5.73 -16.97
C CYS A 188 20.69 7.27 -16.81
N PRO A 189 21.81 7.98 -17.02
CA PRO A 189 21.94 9.41 -16.67
C PRO A 189 21.03 10.38 -17.46
N ALA A 190 20.38 9.91 -18.53
CA ALA A 190 19.38 10.68 -19.27
C ALA A 190 17.98 10.72 -18.59
N ALA A 191 17.70 9.80 -17.66
CA ALA A 191 16.39 9.65 -17.02
C ALA A 191 16.23 10.45 -15.70
N VAL A 192 17.32 11.03 -15.17
CA VAL A 192 17.39 11.68 -13.85
C VAL A 192 16.74 13.08 -13.84
N ALA A 193 15.53 13.18 -14.36
CA ALA A 193 14.59 14.23 -14.01
C ALA A 193 14.03 13.98 -12.59
N ARG A 194 13.48 15.01 -11.96
CA ARG A 194 12.89 14.95 -10.59
C ARG A 194 11.75 13.92 -10.43
N SER A 195 11.27 13.34 -11.54
CA SER A 195 10.31 12.24 -11.55
C SER A 195 10.88 10.94 -10.96
N GLY A 196 12.15 10.63 -11.21
CA GLY A 196 12.77 9.36 -10.80
C GLY A 196 12.80 9.17 -9.28
N ALA A 197 13.17 10.21 -8.52
CA ALA A 197 13.19 10.16 -7.06
C ALA A 197 11.80 9.88 -6.44
N ALA A 198 10.74 10.46 -7.01
CA ALA A 198 9.37 10.21 -6.56
C ALA A 198 8.91 8.78 -6.92
N ALA A 199 9.27 8.29 -8.11
CA ALA A 199 8.94 6.94 -8.56
C ALA A 199 9.68 5.87 -7.72
N MET A 200 10.99 6.06 -7.47
CA MET A 200 11.80 5.25 -6.56
C MET A 200 11.22 5.22 -5.14
N ALA A 201 10.73 6.35 -4.62
CA ALA A 201 10.08 6.40 -3.31
C ALA A 201 8.74 5.64 -3.26
N LYS A 202 7.98 5.55 -4.37
CA LYS A 202 6.81 4.67 -4.45
C LYS A 202 7.23 3.19 -4.46
N VAL A 203 8.23 2.83 -5.26
CA VAL A 203 8.73 1.44 -5.33
C VAL A 203 9.32 0.97 -4.00
N ALA A 204 10.02 1.85 -3.27
CA ALA A 204 10.47 1.56 -1.91
C ALA A 204 9.31 1.24 -0.96
N LYS A 205 8.25 2.06 -0.97
CA LYS A 205 7.03 1.81 -0.17
C LYS A 205 6.32 0.52 -0.60
N LEU A 206 6.27 0.21 -1.89
CA LEU A 206 5.67 -1.01 -2.43
C LEU A 206 6.45 -2.26 -2.00
N ALA A 207 7.79 -2.21 -2.07
CA ALA A 207 8.66 -3.29 -1.63
C ALA A 207 8.59 -3.52 -0.11
N ASP A 208 8.60 -2.45 0.69
CA ASP A 208 8.45 -2.54 2.15
C ASP A 208 7.04 -3.04 2.55
N ALA A 209 6.00 -2.68 1.81
CA ALA A 209 4.65 -3.21 2.01
C ALA A 209 4.56 -4.70 1.62
N TYR A 210 5.13 -5.09 0.49
CA TYR A 210 5.22 -6.49 0.05
C TYR A 210 6.01 -7.35 1.06
N LEU A 211 7.15 -6.87 1.54
CA LEU A 211 7.96 -7.54 2.55
C LEU A 211 7.19 -7.77 3.85
N ALA A 212 6.30 -6.84 4.25
CA ALA A 212 5.47 -7.03 5.44
C ALA A 212 4.40 -8.11 5.28
N GLU A 213 3.83 -8.29 4.08
CA GLU A 213 2.90 -9.39 3.81
C GLU A 213 3.64 -10.72 3.66
N ALA A 214 4.75 -10.74 2.90
CA ALA A 214 5.60 -11.92 2.73
C ALA A 214 6.22 -12.38 4.07
N ALA A 215 6.47 -11.48 5.01
CA ALA A 215 6.96 -11.78 6.35
C ALA A 215 6.01 -12.60 7.23
N LEU A 216 4.75 -12.77 6.83
CA LEU A 216 3.79 -13.68 7.49
C LEU A 216 3.99 -15.15 7.08
N ASP A 217 4.73 -15.41 6.01
CA ASP A 217 4.97 -16.74 5.46
C ASP A 217 6.16 -17.42 6.15
N ALA A 218 5.89 -18.52 6.88
CA ALA A 218 6.90 -19.33 7.56
C ALA A 218 7.92 -20.00 6.62
N GLY A 219 7.65 -20.01 5.31
CA GLY A 219 8.57 -20.48 4.27
C GLY A 219 9.70 -19.51 3.93
N LEU A 220 9.54 -18.21 4.21
CA LEU A 220 10.43 -17.14 3.77
C LEU A 220 11.78 -17.18 4.50
N ALA A 221 12.88 -17.37 3.76
CA ALA A 221 14.21 -17.31 4.35
C ALA A 221 14.65 -15.87 4.66
N VAL A 222 15.41 -15.70 5.75
CA VAL A 222 16.04 -14.43 6.12
C VAL A 222 16.89 -13.86 4.97
N ALA A 223 17.60 -14.72 4.23
CA ALA A 223 18.40 -14.31 3.08
C ALA A 223 17.56 -13.66 1.96
N GLU A 224 16.39 -14.22 1.64
CA GLU A 224 15.49 -13.69 0.61
C GLU A 224 14.87 -12.36 1.03
N PHE A 225 14.46 -12.25 2.31
CA PHE A 225 14.00 -10.99 2.90
C PHE A 225 15.09 -9.91 2.81
N GLU A 226 16.32 -10.24 3.23
CA GLU A 226 17.44 -9.31 3.19
C GLU A 226 17.83 -8.89 1.76
N GLU A 227 17.79 -9.81 0.80
CA GLU A 227 18.12 -9.55 -0.61
C GLU A 227 17.12 -8.58 -1.25
N LEU A 228 15.82 -8.79 -1.04
CA LEU A 228 14.76 -7.87 -1.51
C LEU A 228 14.82 -6.52 -0.80
N ALA A 229 15.04 -6.49 0.52
CA ALA A 229 15.16 -5.23 1.27
C ALA A 229 16.33 -4.36 0.78
N ARG A 230 17.47 -4.99 0.44
CA ARG A 230 18.70 -4.33 -0.06
C ARG A 230 18.66 -3.99 -1.56
N ALA A 231 17.81 -4.65 -2.35
CA ALA A 231 17.63 -4.31 -3.76
C ALA A 231 17.06 -2.89 -3.96
N VAL A 232 16.37 -2.34 -2.95
CA VAL A 232 15.93 -0.94 -2.92
C VAL A 232 17.04 -0.05 -2.34
N PRO A 233 17.56 0.94 -3.08
CA PRO A 233 18.60 1.84 -2.60
C PRO A 233 18.20 2.62 -1.34
N ALA A 234 19.14 2.80 -0.41
CA ALA A 234 18.88 3.46 0.87
C ALA A 234 18.32 4.89 0.72
N HIS A 235 18.66 5.63 -0.35
CA HIS A 235 18.15 6.98 -0.58
C HIS A 235 16.68 7.03 -1.05
N ALA A 236 16.13 5.92 -1.57
CA ALA A 236 14.73 5.84 -1.99
C ALA A 236 13.77 5.82 -0.79
N ARG A 237 14.24 5.37 0.38
CA ARG A 237 13.51 5.45 1.66
C ARG A 237 13.74 6.81 2.31
N ALA A 238 12.72 7.65 2.31
CA ALA A 238 12.69 8.87 3.13
C ALA A 238 12.50 8.54 4.62
N THR A 239 11.73 7.49 4.91
CA THR A 239 11.44 6.97 6.25
C THR A 239 11.54 5.45 6.22
N ASP A 240 12.08 4.84 7.28
CA ASP A 240 12.27 3.38 7.36
C ASP A 240 11.12 2.65 8.08
N ASP A 241 10.05 3.36 8.47
CA ASP A 241 8.89 2.81 9.18
C ASP A 241 8.25 1.59 8.50
N GLY A 242 8.17 1.58 7.17
CA GLY A 242 7.65 0.45 6.39
C GLY A 242 8.54 -0.78 6.49
N LEU A 243 9.85 -0.59 6.34
CA LEU A 243 10.86 -1.63 6.50
C LEU A 243 10.92 -2.15 7.95
N TYR A 244 10.80 -1.25 8.94
CA TYR A 244 10.68 -1.63 10.35
C TYR A 244 9.44 -2.49 10.59
N ARG A 245 8.26 -2.11 10.07
CA ARG A 245 7.04 -2.94 10.14
C ARG A 245 7.26 -4.32 9.54
N ALA A 246 7.93 -4.42 8.39
CA ALA A 246 8.23 -5.71 7.76
C ALA A 246 9.17 -6.59 8.60
N VAL A 247 10.26 -6.01 9.13
CA VAL A 247 11.20 -6.71 10.03
C VAL A 247 10.50 -7.15 11.32
N ASP A 248 9.66 -6.29 11.90
CA ASP A 248 8.94 -6.64 13.12
C ASP A 248 7.94 -7.77 12.91
N THR A 249 7.18 -7.72 11.81
CA THR A 249 6.26 -8.79 11.41
C THR A 249 7.01 -10.10 11.18
N TYR A 250 8.19 -10.07 10.53
CA TYR A 250 9.00 -11.27 10.30
C TYR A 250 9.42 -11.90 11.63
N ILE A 251 9.99 -11.12 12.55
CA ILE A 251 10.41 -11.61 13.88
C ILE A 251 9.20 -12.08 14.70
N LYS A 252 7.99 -11.53 14.48
CA LYS A 252 6.74 -11.99 15.11
C LYS A 252 6.30 -13.36 14.60
N ALA A 253 6.29 -13.55 13.29
CA ALA A 253 5.83 -14.77 12.63
C ALA A 253 6.86 -15.92 12.74
N HIS A 254 8.14 -15.59 12.92
CA HIS A 254 9.25 -16.55 12.96
C HIS A 254 9.90 -16.59 14.36
N PRO A 255 9.23 -17.15 15.39
CA PRO A 255 9.77 -17.21 16.77
C PRO A 255 11.09 -17.98 16.85
N ASN A 256 11.32 -18.92 15.94
CA ASN A 256 12.53 -19.74 15.86
C ASN A 256 13.75 -19.03 15.23
N THR A 257 13.62 -17.77 14.76
CA THR A 257 14.77 -16.99 14.26
C THR A 257 15.87 -16.88 15.30
N ILE A 258 17.09 -17.22 14.91
CA ILE A 258 18.24 -17.17 15.82
C ILE A 258 18.71 -15.73 16.06
N LYS A 259 19.40 -15.49 17.19
CA LYS A 259 19.88 -14.15 17.58
C LYS A 259 20.71 -13.45 16.48
N GLN A 260 21.46 -14.22 15.69
CA GLN A 260 22.24 -13.71 14.56
C GLN A 260 21.37 -13.19 13.41
N GLU A 261 20.29 -13.91 13.07
CA GLU A 261 19.33 -13.50 12.02
C GLU A 261 18.54 -12.27 12.44
N ARG A 262 18.04 -12.22 13.69
CA ARG A 262 17.36 -11.02 14.21
C ARG A 262 18.28 -9.80 14.17
N LYS A 263 19.56 -9.97 14.51
CA LYS A 263 20.59 -8.92 14.36
C LYS A 263 20.86 -8.57 12.88
N ALA A 264 20.76 -9.53 11.96
CA ALA A 264 20.93 -9.29 10.53
C ALA A 264 19.80 -8.41 9.98
N LEU A 265 18.55 -8.82 10.20
CA LEU A 265 17.34 -8.07 9.86
C LEU A 265 17.32 -6.66 10.47
N CYS A 266 17.65 -6.52 11.76
CA CYS A 266 17.68 -5.20 12.41
C CYS A 266 18.73 -4.24 11.83
N ARG A 267 19.80 -4.74 11.18
CA ARG A 267 20.80 -3.89 10.52
C ARG A 267 20.32 -3.29 9.19
N LEU A 268 19.16 -3.72 8.68
CA LEU A 268 18.55 -3.13 7.49
C LEU A 268 17.96 -1.74 7.75
N ILE A 269 17.62 -1.43 9.01
CA ILE A 269 16.89 -0.23 9.42
C ILE A 269 17.88 0.88 9.81
N ASP A 270 17.77 2.05 9.21
CA ASP A 270 18.41 3.27 9.69
C ASP A 270 17.53 3.94 10.75
N ALA A 271 17.88 3.77 12.03
CA ALA A 271 17.16 4.35 13.17
C ALA A 271 16.92 5.87 13.03
N ARG A 272 17.81 6.59 12.34
CA ARG A 272 17.66 8.05 12.11
C ARG A 272 16.46 8.38 11.22
N LYS A 273 16.01 7.44 10.39
CA LYS A 273 14.88 7.55 9.46
C LYS A 273 13.55 7.03 10.02
N LEU A 274 13.53 6.53 11.25
CA LEU A 274 12.28 6.17 11.92
C LEU A 274 11.54 7.46 12.34
N SER A 275 10.22 7.45 12.19
CA SER A 275 9.34 8.42 12.85
C SER A 275 9.37 8.24 14.37
N SER A 276 8.93 9.25 15.12
CA SER A 276 8.85 9.17 16.59
C SER A 276 7.95 8.03 17.08
N GLU A 277 6.88 7.71 16.33
CA GLU A 277 5.98 6.59 16.64
C GLU A 277 6.65 5.23 16.40
N ALA A 278 7.33 5.07 15.25
CA ALA A 278 8.09 3.86 14.95
C ALA A 278 9.26 3.66 15.92
N SER A 279 9.96 4.75 16.28
CA SER A 279 11.01 4.76 17.30
C SER A 279 10.50 4.35 18.68
N LEU A 280 9.34 4.87 19.11
CA LEU A 280 8.72 4.49 20.38
C LEU A 280 8.34 3.01 20.40
N HIS A 281 7.68 2.52 19.35
CA HIS A 281 7.34 1.10 19.23
C HIS A 281 8.60 0.22 19.22
N ALA A 282 9.66 0.62 18.52
CA ALA A 282 10.94 -0.10 18.51
C ALA A 282 11.65 -0.08 19.87
N ALA A 283 11.56 1.01 20.63
CA ALA A 283 12.14 1.11 21.97
C ALA A 283 11.47 0.18 22.99
N GLN A 284 10.18 -0.12 22.81
CA GLN A 284 9.37 -0.99 23.68
C GLN A 284 9.35 -2.47 23.22
N ASN A 285 10.05 -2.82 22.14
CA ASN A 285 9.91 -4.12 21.50
C ASN A 285 10.97 -5.14 21.98
N GLU A 286 10.61 -5.91 22.99
CA GLU A 286 11.40 -7.00 23.60
C GLU A 286 11.94 -8.06 22.62
N ARG A 287 11.41 -8.13 21.39
CA ARG A 287 11.88 -9.08 20.36
C ARG A 287 13.15 -8.59 19.65
N LEU A 288 13.47 -7.30 19.72
CA LEU A 288 14.63 -6.70 19.08
C LEU A 288 15.91 -6.91 19.92
N PRO A 289 17.09 -7.04 19.29
CA PRO A 289 18.36 -7.02 20.03
C PRO A 289 18.55 -5.70 20.77
N VAL A 290 19.01 -5.75 22.02
CA VAL A 290 19.28 -4.57 22.88
C VAL A 290 20.12 -3.49 22.18
N ARG A 291 21.09 -3.88 21.33
CA ARG A 291 21.89 -2.94 20.54
C ARG A 291 21.04 -2.11 19.57
N SER A 292 20.04 -2.71 18.94
CA SER A 292 19.10 -2.02 18.04
C SER A 292 18.25 -1.01 18.82
N VAL A 293 17.73 -1.41 19.98
CA VAL A 293 16.96 -0.54 20.89
C VAL A 293 17.78 0.69 21.31
N ILE A 294 19.05 0.48 21.72
CA ILE A 294 19.97 1.58 22.07
C ILE A 294 20.21 2.52 20.86
N GLN A 295 20.35 1.99 19.65
CA GLN A 295 20.52 2.80 18.44
C GLN A 295 19.29 3.67 18.14
N VAL A 296 18.08 3.14 18.34
CA VAL A 296 16.82 3.90 18.23
C VAL A 296 16.77 5.02 19.27
N LEU A 297 16.96 4.70 20.55
CA LEU A 297 16.94 5.66 21.65
C LEU A 297 17.98 6.78 21.46
N PHE A 298 19.20 6.44 21.04
CA PHE A 298 20.24 7.43 20.75
C PHE A 298 19.86 8.32 19.55
N SER A 299 19.23 7.77 18.51
CA SER A 299 18.78 8.55 17.36
C SER A 299 17.67 9.56 17.73
N GLU A 300 16.73 9.19 18.59
CA GLU A 300 15.72 10.11 19.12
C GLU A 300 16.36 11.18 20.02
N HIS A 301 17.31 10.80 20.87
CA HIS A 301 18.03 11.77 21.70
C HIS A 301 18.80 12.80 20.86
N CYS A 302 19.46 12.37 19.77
CA CYS A 302 20.09 13.30 18.82
C CYS A 302 19.09 14.20 18.09
N LYS A 303 17.92 13.67 17.66
CA LYS A 303 16.85 14.48 17.03
C LYS A 303 16.36 15.57 17.99
N LEU A 304 16.09 15.22 19.25
CA LEU A 304 15.63 16.15 20.28
C LEU A 304 16.70 17.17 20.66
N ASN A 305 17.95 16.74 20.86
CA ASN A 305 19.04 17.63 21.26
C ASN A 305 19.42 18.61 20.13
N GLY A 306 19.44 18.18 18.86
CA GLY A 306 19.64 19.09 17.73
C GLY A 306 18.53 20.14 17.61
N LEU A 307 17.28 19.76 17.88
CA LEU A 307 16.16 20.72 17.93
C LEU A 307 16.30 21.70 19.11
N ALA A 308 16.81 21.24 20.26
CA ALA A 308 17.09 22.07 21.43
C ALA A 308 18.25 23.04 21.20
N GLU A 309 19.34 22.61 20.53
CA GLU A 309 20.48 23.45 20.15
C GLU A 309 20.08 24.52 19.12
N TRP A 310 19.24 24.17 18.14
CA TRP A 310 18.66 25.15 17.21
C TRP A 310 17.77 26.15 17.95
N SER A 311 16.93 25.69 18.89
CA SER A 311 16.10 26.57 19.72
C SER A 311 16.93 27.50 20.61
N ALA A 312 17.99 26.99 21.24
CA ALA A 312 18.94 27.75 22.05
C ALA A 312 19.69 28.80 21.22
N SER A 313 20.02 28.49 19.96
CA SER A 313 20.63 29.41 19.00
C SER A 313 19.74 30.62 18.66
N PHE A 314 18.42 30.53 18.86
CA PHE A 314 17.50 31.68 18.77
C PHE A 314 17.26 32.41 20.10
N ALA A 315 17.59 31.80 21.24
CA ALA A 315 17.41 32.38 22.58
C ALA A 315 18.67 33.08 23.13
N GLY A 316 19.85 32.74 22.61
CA GLY A 316 21.14 33.23 23.10
C GLY A 316 21.54 34.63 22.59
N LEU A 317 21.19 35.69 23.34
CA LEU A 317 21.93 36.96 23.29
C LEU A 317 23.30 36.81 23.97
N ARG A 318 24.26 36.13 23.31
CA ARG A 318 25.70 36.22 23.61
C ARG A 318 26.54 35.80 22.40
N SER A 319 27.49 36.65 22.04
CA SER A 319 28.37 36.50 20.87
C SER A 319 29.41 35.38 21.09
N PRO A 320 29.86 34.67 20.03
CA PRO A 320 30.78 33.53 20.15
C PRO A 320 32.25 33.94 20.10
N ASN A 321 33.16 32.98 20.30
CA ASN A 321 34.54 33.06 19.83
C ASN A 321 34.91 31.79 19.02
N PRO A 322 35.84 31.85 18.05
CA PRO A 322 35.81 30.96 16.89
C PRO A 322 36.82 29.80 16.93
N ALA A 323 36.48 28.70 16.26
CA ALA A 323 37.43 27.77 15.67
C ALA A 323 36.83 27.06 14.44
N LEU A 324 37.33 27.44 13.25
CA LEU A 324 37.44 26.64 12.02
C LEU A 324 36.18 25.90 11.47
N GLU A 325 35.56 26.45 10.42
CA GLU A 325 35.39 25.77 9.11
C GLU A 325 34.90 26.75 7.99
N LEU A 326 34.86 26.28 6.73
CA LEU A 326 34.81 27.09 5.50
C LEU A 326 33.38 27.60 5.11
N PRO A 327 33.20 28.42 4.05
CA PRO A 327 32.39 29.63 4.12
C PRO A 327 30.93 29.38 3.69
N GLY A 328 30.08 28.99 4.64
CA GLY A 328 28.65 29.28 4.53
C GLY A 328 28.43 30.79 4.52
N ARG A 329 27.69 31.34 3.55
CA ARG A 329 27.39 32.77 3.45
C ARG A 329 26.71 33.25 4.74
N VAL A 330 27.45 33.97 5.59
CA VAL A 330 26.93 34.54 6.84
C VAL A 330 25.83 35.55 6.49
N PRO A 331 24.59 35.38 6.98
CA PRO A 331 23.52 36.32 6.71
C PRO A 331 23.84 37.70 7.26
N SER A 332 23.50 38.74 6.50
CA SER A 332 23.62 40.13 6.95
C SER A 332 22.79 40.35 8.21
N ARG A 333 23.25 41.23 9.10
CA ARG A 333 22.47 41.64 10.29
C ARG A 333 21.06 42.13 9.95
N ARG A 334 20.84 42.65 8.73
CA ARG A 334 19.51 43.02 8.21
C ARG A 334 18.66 41.79 7.83
N GLU A 335 19.28 40.77 7.22
CA GLU A 335 18.61 39.51 6.86
C GLU A 335 18.18 38.74 8.13
N VAL A 336 19.05 38.68 9.16
CA VAL A 336 18.71 38.06 10.46
C VAL A 336 17.53 38.77 11.13
N LEU A 337 17.50 40.10 11.12
CA LEU A 337 16.39 40.88 11.69
C LEU A 337 15.07 40.71 10.90
N ALA A 338 15.15 40.57 9.57
CA ALA A 338 13.99 40.26 8.74
C ALA A 338 13.44 38.86 9.06
N GLN A 339 14.30 37.84 9.13
CA GLN A 339 13.92 36.48 9.53
C GLN A 339 13.32 36.44 10.95
N GLN A 340 13.85 37.21 11.90
CA GLN A 340 13.26 37.35 13.25
C GLN A 340 11.90 38.07 13.26
N HIS A 341 11.61 38.90 12.27
CA HIS A 341 10.28 39.52 12.13
C HIS A 341 9.30 38.53 11.51
N GLU A 342 9.70 37.80 10.46
CA GLU A 342 8.90 36.72 9.86
C GLU A 342 8.60 35.60 10.86
N MET A 343 9.58 35.15 11.64
CA MET A 343 9.36 34.15 12.70
C MET A 343 8.38 34.61 13.78
N ARG A 344 8.38 35.91 14.15
CA ARG A 344 7.38 36.45 15.09
C ARG A 344 5.98 36.46 14.48
N LYS A 345 5.86 36.96 13.25
CA LYS A 345 4.60 36.95 12.50
C LYS A 345 4.05 35.53 12.35
N LEU A 346 4.89 34.56 11.95
CA LEU A 346 4.48 33.16 11.83
C LEU A 346 4.03 32.54 13.17
N ARG A 347 4.67 32.89 14.29
CA ARG A 347 4.22 32.46 15.64
C ARG A 347 2.85 33.05 16.00
N GLU A 348 2.64 34.32 15.70
CA GLU A 348 1.33 34.97 15.87
C GLU A 348 0.26 34.34 14.96
N ASP A 349 0.61 34.05 13.70
CA ASP A 349 -0.28 33.40 12.73
C ASP A 349 -0.67 31.99 13.19
N VAL A 350 0.29 31.20 13.69
CA VAL A 350 0.03 29.87 14.29
C VAL A 350 -0.84 29.97 15.55
N ALA A 351 -0.60 30.93 16.44
CA ALA A 351 -1.43 31.13 17.62
C ALA A 351 -2.89 31.49 17.23
N ARG A 352 -3.09 32.34 16.21
CA ARG A 352 -4.43 32.65 15.69
C ARG A 352 -5.10 31.44 15.02
N LEU A 353 -4.35 30.64 14.26
CA LEU A 353 -4.85 29.38 13.68
C LEU A 353 -5.23 28.36 14.75
N GLN A 354 -4.43 28.23 15.82
CA GLN A 354 -4.79 27.37 16.97
C GLN A 354 -6.10 27.80 17.61
N VAL A 355 -6.32 29.10 17.85
CA VAL A 355 -7.61 29.61 18.36
C VAL A 355 -8.76 29.29 17.40
N GLN A 356 -8.56 29.42 16.09
CA GLN A 356 -9.56 29.04 15.08
C GLN A 356 -9.86 27.54 15.08
N CYS A 357 -8.86 26.67 15.18
CA CYS A 357 -9.05 25.22 15.30
C CYS A 357 -9.85 24.84 16.56
N HIS A 358 -9.55 25.44 17.72
CA HIS A 358 -10.32 25.22 18.94
C HIS A 358 -11.76 25.75 18.83
N ALA A 359 -11.97 26.89 18.17
CA ALA A 359 -13.31 27.42 17.92
C ALA A 359 -14.13 26.52 16.97
N LEU A 360 -13.51 25.99 15.91
CA LEU A 360 -14.12 25.04 14.99
C LEU A 360 -14.43 23.70 15.68
N GLN A 361 -13.52 23.18 16.49
CA GLN A 361 -13.77 21.98 17.32
C GLN A 361 -14.98 22.19 18.23
N ALA A 362 -15.04 23.33 18.94
CA ALA A 362 -16.18 23.70 19.79
C ALA A 362 -17.48 24.02 19.02
N GLN A 363 -17.45 24.16 17.69
CA GLN A 363 -18.63 24.18 16.81
C GLN A 363 -19.03 22.76 16.40
N VAL A 364 -18.08 21.91 16.02
CA VAL A 364 -18.30 20.49 15.69
C VAL A 364 -18.93 19.76 16.87
N ASP A 365 -18.40 19.94 18.08
CA ASP A 365 -18.93 19.32 19.30
C ASP A 365 -20.35 19.83 19.62
N ARG A 366 -20.63 21.11 19.35
CA ARG A 366 -21.98 21.70 19.49
C ARG A 366 -22.97 21.09 18.49
N LEU A 367 -22.57 20.94 17.24
CA LEU A 367 -23.37 20.29 16.19
C LEU A 367 -23.58 18.79 16.50
N PHE A 368 -22.60 18.13 17.12
CA PHE A 368 -22.71 16.74 17.57
C PHE A 368 -23.69 16.60 18.75
N LEU A 369 -23.65 17.54 19.71
CA LEU A 369 -24.60 17.63 20.83
C LEU A 369 -26.03 17.98 20.36
N GLU A 370 -26.19 18.88 19.38
CA GLU A 370 -27.47 19.18 18.71
C GLU A 370 -28.04 17.93 18.01
N LYS A 371 -27.22 17.22 17.24
CA LYS A 371 -27.61 15.95 16.58
C LYS A 371 -27.94 14.85 17.58
N ARG A 372 -27.36 14.85 18.78
CA ARG A 372 -27.76 13.95 19.88
C ARG A 372 -29.09 14.34 20.53
N LYS A 373 -29.45 15.63 20.57
CA LYS A 373 -30.76 16.10 21.08
C LYS A 373 -31.91 15.90 20.09
N LYS A 374 -31.64 15.99 18.78
CA LYS A 374 -32.58 15.66 17.69
C LYS A 374 -32.39 14.19 17.29
N GLY A 375 -32.87 13.28 18.13
CA GLY A 375 -32.53 11.86 18.05
C GLY A 375 -32.90 11.18 16.74
N PHE A 376 -31.90 10.69 16.00
CA PHE A 376 -32.07 9.54 15.10
C PHE A 376 -30.78 8.71 14.95
N PHE A 377 -30.93 7.41 15.18
CA PHE A 377 -30.10 6.25 14.83
C PHE A 377 -28.55 6.24 14.96
N ARG A 378 -28.09 5.20 15.68
CA ARG A 378 -26.71 4.69 15.69
C ARG A 378 -26.40 3.92 14.41
N TRP A 379 -25.20 4.11 13.86
CA TRP A 379 -24.57 3.15 12.95
C TRP A 379 -23.13 2.85 13.40
N GLY A 380 -22.73 1.58 13.35
CA GLY A 380 -21.33 1.16 13.23
C GLY A 380 -20.35 1.49 14.36
N SER A 381 -20.54 0.93 15.56
CA SER A 381 -19.41 0.77 16.51
C SER A 381 -18.53 -0.41 16.07
N PHE A 382 -17.58 -0.17 15.16
CA PHE A 382 -16.45 -1.09 14.90
C PHE A 382 -15.24 -0.31 14.37
N LEU A 383 -14.39 0.15 15.27
CA LEU A 383 -12.93 0.36 15.14
C LEU A 383 -12.42 0.92 16.48
N PHE A 384 -11.17 0.59 16.84
CA PHE A 384 -10.50 0.92 18.11
C PHE A 384 -11.07 0.27 19.38
N ARG A 385 -10.55 -0.93 19.67
CA ARG A 385 -10.40 -1.45 21.04
C ARG A 385 -8.94 -1.83 21.29
N SER A 386 -8.06 -0.83 21.30
CA SER A 386 -6.84 -0.89 22.10
C SER A 386 -7.16 -0.20 23.42
N ALA A 387 -7.03 -0.93 24.52
CA ALA A 387 -7.08 -0.38 25.86
C ALA A 387 -5.99 -1.07 26.65
N ASP A 388 -4.93 -0.31 26.93
CA ASP A 388 -3.95 -0.67 27.93
C ASP A 388 -4.65 -0.97 29.26
N VAL A 389 -4.20 -2.04 29.92
CA VAL A 389 -4.43 -2.26 31.34
C VAL A 389 -3.10 -2.03 32.02
N VAL A 390 -2.93 -0.85 32.60
CA VAL A 390 -1.89 -0.60 33.60
C VAL A 390 -2.59 -0.14 34.87
N ASP A 391 -2.22 -0.82 35.94
CA ASP A 391 -2.69 -0.64 37.31
C ASP A 391 -2.64 0.82 37.79
N LYS A 392 -3.58 1.16 38.67
CA LYS A 392 -3.31 2.15 39.71
C LYS A 392 -3.95 1.72 41.02
N ALA A 393 -3.14 1.03 41.83
CA ALA A 393 -3.43 0.81 43.24
C ALA A 393 -3.27 2.13 44.02
N GLU A 394 -4.26 2.45 44.86
CA GLU A 394 -4.06 3.18 46.13
C GLU A 394 -4.90 2.46 47.21
N ASP A 395 -4.43 2.56 48.45
CA ASP A 395 -4.68 1.62 49.56
C ASP A 395 -5.68 2.19 50.60
N HIS A 396 -5.94 1.41 51.66
CA HIS A 396 -6.62 1.72 52.94
C HIS A 396 -8.04 1.16 53.20
N ASP A 397 -8.05 -0.14 53.57
CA ASP A 397 -8.24 -0.66 54.95
C ASP A 397 -9.61 -0.62 55.70
N VAL A 398 -9.76 -1.64 56.57
CA VAL A 398 -10.71 -1.91 57.67
C VAL A 398 -12.19 -2.20 57.36
N GLY A 399 -12.65 -3.41 57.71
CA GLY A 399 -14.09 -3.67 57.95
C GLY A 399 -14.53 -5.14 58.00
N ALA A 400 -14.43 -5.81 59.15
CA ALA A 400 -14.94 -7.18 59.34
C ALA A 400 -16.49 -7.23 59.40
N GLY A 401 -17.16 -8.25 58.84
CA GLY A 401 -18.64 -8.25 58.83
C GLY A 401 -19.39 -9.45 58.24
N ARG A 402 -19.24 -10.63 58.85
CA ARG A 402 -20.15 -11.80 58.83
C ARG A 402 -21.66 -11.47 58.58
N ARG A 403 -22.31 -12.07 57.56
CA ARG A 403 -23.62 -12.79 57.59
C ARG A 403 -24.31 -12.89 56.22
N THR A 404 -24.66 -14.12 55.82
CA THR A 404 -25.77 -14.42 54.90
C THR A 404 -27.13 -14.26 55.60
N PRO A 405 -28.20 -14.05 54.82
CA PRO A 405 -29.48 -14.72 55.05
C PRO A 405 -29.85 -15.65 53.88
N MET A 406 -30.41 -16.82 54.21
CA MET A 406 -31.16 -17.62 53.25
C MET A 406 -32.58 -17.06 53.09
N ASP A 407 -33.22 -17.34 51.96
CA ASP A 407 -34.67 -17.60 52.00
C ASP A 407 -35.06 -18.73 51.02
N ALA A 408 -36.12 -19.46 51.34
CA ALA A 408 -36.30 -20.85 50.87
C ALA A 408 -37.59 -21.10 50.09
N LYS A 409 -37.57 -22.11 49.18
CA LYS A 409 -38.79 -22.88 48.85
C LYS A 409 -38.54 -24.27 48.25
N LYS A 410 -39.09 -25.27 48.95
CA LYS A 410 -39.64 -26.59 48.56
C LYS A 410 -39.35 -27.11 47.12
N GLY A 411 -38.97 -28.38 46.90
CA GLY A 411 -38.72 -29.49 47.85
C GLY A 411 -38.94 -30.88 47.23
N ARG A 412 -38.96 -31.91 48.10
CA ARG A 412 -39.31 -33.34 47.89
C ARG A 412 -38.14 -34.30 47.54
N LEU A 413 -37.81 -35.11 48.56
CA LEU A 413 -36.98 -36.33 48.66
C LEU A 413 -37.68 -37.57 47.99
N PRO A 414 -37.17 -38.84 48.07
CA PRO A 414 -35.90 -39.35 48.66
C PRO A 414 -35.10 -40.41 47.84
N GLN A 415 -33.90 -40.77 48.37
CA GLN A 415 -33.22 -42.09 48.33
C GLN A 415 -32.76 -42.72 46.98
N GLY A 416 -31.58 -43.36 46.88
CA GLY A 416 -30.47 -43.43 47.86
C GLY A 416 -29.42 -44.53 47.57
N LYS A 417 -28.31 -44.48 48.34
CA LYS A 417 -27.25 -45.49 48.54
C LYS A 417 -26.25 -45.80 47.40
N GLY A 418 -24.95 -45.70 47.72
CA GLY A 418 -23.92 -46.62 47.18
C GLY A 418 -22.64 -45.98 46.62
N THR A 419 -21.56 -45.94 47.41
CA THR A 419 -20.17 -45.64 47.01
C THR A 419 -19.21 -46.55 47.79
N PRO A 420 -17.92 -46.65 47.45
CA PRO A 420 -17.23 -47.33 46.32
C PRO A 420 -16.42 -48.55 46.92
N PRO A 421 -15.17 -48.97 46.56
CA PRO A 421 -14.28 -48.72 45.40
C PRO A 421 -13.51 -49.96 44.80
N LYS A 422 -12.82 -49.71 43.66
CA LYS A 422 -11.51 -50.23 43.15
C LYS A 422 -11.06 -51.71 43.37
N TRP A 423 -10.62 -52.36 42.27
CA TRP A 423 -9.37 -53.16 42.01
C TRP A 423 -9.53 -53.94 40.66
N ARG A 424 -8.53 -54.41 39.89
CA ARG A 424 -7.09 -54.11 39.71
C ARG A 424 -6.61 -54.63 38.32
N ASN A 425 -5.45 -54.17 37.83
CA ASN A 425 -4.75 -54.45 36.55
C ASN A 425 -4.67 -55.90 36.00
N SER A 426 -4.58 -56.03 34.66
CA SER A 426 -3.54 -56.74 33.87
C SER A 426 -3.76 -56.41 32.36
N MET A 427 -2.78 -55.93 31.57
CA MET A 427 -1.68 -56.66 30.89
C MET A 427 -2.17 -57.69 29.86
N SER A 428 -1.69 -57.73 28.61
CA SER A 428 -0.72 -56.88 27.87
C SER A 428 -1.01 -56.93 26.37
#